data_AF-A0A945TXF0-F1
#
_entry.id   AF-A0A945TXF0-F1
#
_cell.length_a   1.000
_cell.length_b   1.000
_cell.length_c   1.000
_cell.angle_alpha   90.00
_cell.angle_beta   90.00
_cell.angle_gamma   90.00
#
_symmetry.space_group_name_H-M   'P 1'
#
loop_
_entity.id
_entity.type
_entity.pdbx_description
1 polymer ?
#
loop_
_entity_poly.entity_id
_entity_poly.type
_entity_poly.pdbx_seq_one_letter_code
_entity_poly.pdbx_strand_id
1 'polypeptide(L)'
;MSRWPRPLWVLVGWSWFLWISRLRNVFNDDDLDSWGTAWRVGVVVLFTVLALIAVLGERQNGVWKGQALCALVWWTVGFWLIRGGGIILDDHDTAFTAIHTVLMAISIGLAMWVWTARPR
;
A
#
# COMPACT_ATOMS: atom_id res chain seq x y z
N MET A 1 26.50 5.81 3.24
CA MET A 1 25.59 4.77 2.72
C MET A 1 24.22 4.97 3.35
N SER A 2 23.20 5.32 2.56
CA SER A 2 21.84 5.55 3.07
C SER A 2 21.34 4.27 3.75
N ARG A 3 20.82 4.37 4.99
CA ARG A 3 20.27 3.23 5.74
C ARG A 3 18.84 2.86 5.32
N TRP A 4 18.30 3.59 4.34
CA TRP A 4 16.92 3.50 3.87
C TRP A 4 16.58 2.45 2.79
N PRO A 5 17.52 1.90 1.98
CA PRO A 5 17.09 1.26 0.75
C PRO A 5 16.28 0.00 1.06
N ARG A 6 16.72 -0.85 1.97
CA ARG A 6 16.11 -2.18 2.11
C ARG A 6 14.63 -2.14 2.56
N PRO A 7 14.23 -1.44 3.64
CA PRO A 7 12.83 -1.46 4.07
C PRO A 7 11.88 -0.77 3.08
N LEU A 8 12.29 0.36 2.51
CA LEU A 8 11.48 1.10 1.54
C LEU A 8 11.26 0.28 0.26
N TRP A 9 12.32 -0.29 -0.30
CA TRP A 9 12.21 -1.12 -1.51
C TRP A 9 11.38 -2.38 -1.27
N VAL A 10 11.43 -2.96 -0.06
CA VAL A 10 10.54 -4.08 0.31
C VAL A 10 9.08 -3.62 0.37
N LEU A 11 8.77 -2.50 1.01
CA LEU A 11 7.40 -1.96 1.05
C LEU A 11 6.86 -1.63 -0.35
N VAL A 12 7.69 -1.01 -1.20
CA VAL A 12 7.33 -0.68 -2.59
C VAL A 12 7.09 -1.95 -3.40
N GLY A 13 8.00 -2.91 -3.35
CA GLY A 13 7.86 -4.19 -4.05
C GLY A 13 6.62 -4.96 -3.60
N TRP A 14 6.38 -5.02 -2.29
CA TRP A 14 5.16 -5.60 -1.72
C TRP A 14 3.89 -4.88 -2.19
N SER A 15 3.90 -3.54 -2.17
CA SER A 15 2.76 -2.75 -2.62
C SER A 15 2.42 -3.02 -4.08
N TRP A 16 3.42 -2.99 -4.98
CA TRP A 16 3.18 -3.30 -6.38
C TRP A 16 2.72 -4.74 -6.60
N PHE A 17 3.28 -5.72 -5.89
CA PHE A 17 2.82 -7.09 -5.95
C PHE A 17 1.32 -7.21 -5.64
N LEU A 18 0.86 -6.62 -4.53
CA LEU A 18 -0.55 -6.64 -4.14
C LEU A 18 -1.45 -5.94 -5.16
N TRP A 19 -1.06 -4.73 -5.56
CA TRP A 19 -1.90 -3.87 -6.37
C TRP A 19 -1.95 -4.32 -7.84
N ILE A 20 -0.88 -4.90 -8.38
CA ILE A 20 -0.90 -5.52 -9.72
C ILE A 20 -1.82 -6.74 -9.71
N SER A 21 -1.74 -7.60 -8.69
CA SER A 21 -2.66 -8.73 -8.55
C SER A 21 -4.11 -8.26 -8.45
N ARG A 22 -4.37 -7.18 -7.69
CA ARG A 22 -5.70 -6.58 -7.56
C ARG A 22 -6.19 -6.02 -8.89
N LEU A 23 -5.33 -5.29 -9.62
CA LEU A 23 -5.65 -4.67 -10.89
C LEU A 23 -6.03 -5.73 -11.94
N ARG A 24 -5.27 -6.84 -12.00
CA ARG A 24 -5.60 -7.97 -12.86
C ARG A 24 -6.97 -8.55 -12.53
N ASN A 25 -7.29 -8.69 -11.24
CA ASN A 25 -8.60 -9.22 -10.83
C ASN A 25 -9.73 -8.27 -11.22
N VAL A 26 -9.55 -6.95 -11.09
CA VAL A 26 -10.55 -5.95 -11.49
C VAL A 26 -10.86 -6.00 -12.98
N PHE A 27 -9.85 -6.16 -13.84
CA PHE A 27 -10.07 -6.23 -15.29
C PHE A 27 -10.62 -7.57 -15.78
N ASN A 28 -10.61 -8.60 -14.92
CA ASN A 28 -11.18 -9.91 -15.22
C ASN A 28 -12.55 -10.13 -14.56
N ASP A 29 -13.12 -9.08 -13.95
CA ASP A 29 -14.37 -9.13 -13.20
C ASP A 29 -15.45 -8.39 -14.00
N ASP A 30 -16.20 -9.16 -14.80
CA ASP A 30 -17.24 -8.65 -15.71
C ASP A 30 -18.47 -8.12 -14.94
N ASP A 31 -18.58 -8.39 -13.63
CA ASP A 31 -19.69 -7.94 -12.79
C ASP A 31 -19.47 -6.54 -12.20
N LEU A 32 -18.29 -5.94 -12.42
CA LEU A 32 -17.99 -4.60 -11.92
C LEU A 32 -18.58 -3.50 -12.82
N ASP A 33 -19.38 -2.64 -12.21
CA ASP A 33 -19.82 -1.41 -12.83
C ASP A 33 -18.64 -0.42 -13.04
N SER A 34 -18.85 0.56 -13.93
CA SER A 34 -17.83 1.56 -14.28
C SER A 34 -17.29 2.31 -13.06
N TRP A 35 -18.15 2.60 -12.08
CA TRP A 35 -17.76 3.29 -10.85
C TRP A 35 -16.93 2.40 -9.92
N GLY A 36 -17.36 1.15 -9.72
CA GLY A 36 -16.63 0.15 -8.95
C GLY A 36 -15.25 -0.13 -9.52
N THR A 37 -15.12 -0.17 -10.84
CA THR A 37 -13.82 -0.28 -11.53
C THR A 37 -12.97 0.97 -11.30
N ALA A 38 -13.52 2.16 -11.54
CA ALA A 38 -12.79 3.42 -11.41
C ALA A 38 -12.23 3.65 -10.00
N TRP A 39 -13.02 3.39 -8.96
CA TRP A 39 -12.57 3.50 -7.57
C TRP A 39 -11.39 2.58 -7.27
N ARG A 40 -11.48 1.30 -7.68
CA ARG A 40 -10.41 0.32 -7.43
C ARG A 40 -9.13 0.64 -8.20
N VAL A 41 -9.24 1.07 -9.45
CA VAL A 41 -8.10 1.54 -10.25
C VAL A 41 -7.50 2.80 -9.64
N GLY A 42 -8.32 3.74 -9.17
CA GLY A 42 -7.86 4.96 -8.50
C GLY A 42 -6.99 4.67 -7.27
N VAL A 43 -7.37 3.69 -6.45
CA VAL A 43 -6.56 3.24 -5.30
C VAL A 43 -5.20 2.69 -5.75
N VAL A 44 -5.18 1.84 -6.78
CA VAL A 44 -3.94 1.28 -7.35
C VAL A 44 -3.01 2.40 -7.85
N VAL A 45 -3.56 3.36 -8.60
CA VAL A 45 -2.82 4.51 -9.10
C VAL A 45 -2.25 5.33 -7.96
N LEU A 46 -3.03 5.62 -6.93
CA LEU A 46 -2.58 6.41 -5.78
C LEU A 46 -1.43 5.75 -5.02
N PHE A 47 -1.54 4.45 -4.71
CA PHE A 47 -0.45 3.71 -4.08
C PHE A 47 0.80 3.68 -4.96
N THR A 48 0.63 3.52 -6.27
CA THR A 48 1.74 3.51 -7.23
C THR A 48 2.44 4.87 -7.28
N VAL A 49 1.68 5.96 -7.36
CA VAL A 49 2.21 7.33 -7.38
C VAL A 49 2.94 7.65 -6.08
N LEU A 50 2.38 7.33 -4.92
CA LEU A 50 3.04 7.53 -3.62
C LEU A 50 4.34 6.73 -3.51
N ALA A 51 4.34 5.47 -3.96
CA ALA A 51 5.54 4.64 -3.99
C ALA A 51 6.63 5.24 -4.91
N LEU A 52 6.26 5.71 -6.10
CA LEU A 52 7.18 6.39 -7.01
C LEU A 52 7.75 7.68 -6.41
N ILE A 53 6.89 8.51 -5.81
CA ILE A 53 7.34 9.74 -5.14
C ILE A 53 8.31 9.42 -4.00
N ALA A 54 8.06 8.37 -3.21
CA ALA A 54 8.96 7.96 -2.13
C ALA A 54 10.33 7.48 -2.66
N VAL A 55 10.35 6.70 -3.75
CA VAL A 55 11.58 6.23 -4.41
C VAL A 55 12.36 7.39 -5.03
N LEU A 56 11.68 8.29 -5.75
CA LEU A 56 12.32 9.47 -6.35
C LEU A 56 12.83 10.44 -5.28
N GLY A 57 12.07 10.62 -4.20
CA GLY A 57 12.47 11.38 -3.03
C GLY A 57 13.69 10.81 -2.32
N GLU A 58 13.97 9.50 -2.42
CA GLU A 58 15.21 8.92 -1.88
C GLU A 58 16.46 9.54 -2.51
N ARG A 59 16.39 9.87 -3.81
CA ARG A 59 17.49 10.46 -4.60
C ARG A 59 17.70 11.95 -4.34
N GLN A 60 16.78 12.60 -3.65
CA GLN A 60 16.85 14.03 -3.35
C GLN A 60 17.22 14.25 -1.87
N ASN A 61 18.10 15.20 -1.58
CA ASN A 61 18.42 15.61 -0.21
C ASN A 61 17.50 16.77 0.19
N GLY A 62 16.61 16.58 1.16
CA GLY A 62 15.77 17.65 1.69
C GLY A 62 14.47 17.18 2.36
N VAL A 63 13.66 18.15 2.81
CA VAL A 63 12.38 17.97 3.52
C VAL A 63 11.38 17.09 2.74
N TRP A 64 11.41 17.19 1.41
CA TRP A 64 10.58 16.40 0.49
C TRP A 64 10.71 14.89 0.68
N LYS A 65 11.91 14.40 1.01
CA LYS A 65 12.16 12.97 1.28
C LYS A 65 11.37 12.47 2.49
N GLY A 66 11.34 13.27 3.56
CA GLY A 66 10.61 12.93 4.78
C GLY A 66 9.09 12.95 4.58
N GLN A 67 8.59 13.95 3.86
CA GLN A 67 7.15 14.11 3.60
C GLN A 67 6.59 12.99 2.71
N ALA A 68 7.27 12.65 1.62
CA ALA A 68 6.88 11.56 0.73
C ALA A 68 6.76 10.22 1.46
N LEU A 69 7.74 9.93 2.32
CA LEU A 69 7.77 8.72 3.12
C LEU A 69 6.66 8.70 4.17
N CYS A 70 6.44 9.82 4.85
CA CYS A 70 5.32 9.95 5.79
C CYS A 70 3.99 9.73 5.09
N ALA A 71 3.79 10.30 3.90
CA ALA A 71 2.57 10.12 3.12
C ALA A 71 2.34 8.64 2.76
N LEU A 72 3.36 7.94 2.24
CA LEU A 72 3.25 6.52 1.91
C LEU A 72 2.93 5.65 3.13
N VAL A 73 3.60 5.89 4.27
CA VAL A 73 3.38 5.14 5.51
C VAL A 73 1.97 5.38 6.05
N TRP A 74 1.58 6.64 6.22
CA TRP A 74 0.26 6.99 6.76
C TRP A 74 -0.87 6.50 5.85
N TRP A 75 -0.71 6.64 4.53
CA TRP A 75 -1.68 6.14 3.57
C TRP A 75 -1.80 4.61 3.64
N THR A 76 -0.68 3.89 3.68
CA THR A 76 -0.69 2.43 3.80
C THR A 76 -1.41 1.99 5.06
N VAL A 77 -1.09 2.57 6.21
CA VAL A 77 -1.72 2.23 7.50
C VAL A 77 -3.20 2.59 7.47
N GLY A 78 -3.56 3.82 7.13
CA GLY A 78 -4.94 4.30 7.15
C GLY A 78 -5.84 3.53 6.20
N PHE A 79 -5.39 3.30 4.96
CA PHE A 79 -6.15 2.53 3.98
C PHE A 79 -6.44 1.12 4.48
N TRP A 80 -5.42 0.43 5.01
CA TRP A 80 -5.58 -0.94 5.49
C TRP A 80 -6.42 -1.04 6.74
N LEU A 81 -6.36 -0.07 7.65
CA LEU A 81 -7.25 -0.03 8.82
C LEU A 81 -8.72 0.13 8.40
N ILE A 82 -9.01 1.02 7.46
CA ILE A 82 -10.38 1.23 6.98
C ILE A 82 -10.85 0.02 6.17
N ARG A 83 -10.09 -0.38 5.14
CA ARG A 83 -10.51 -1.42 4.20
C ARG A 83 -10.42 -2.82 4.80
N GLY A 84 -9.32 -3.14 5.47
CA GLY A 84 -9.12 -4.41 6.15
C GLY A 84 -10.04 -4.54 7.36
N GLY A 85 -10.23 -3.47 8.13
CA GLY A 85 -11.22 -3.42 9.21
C GLY A 85 -12.64 -3.68 8.70
N GLY A 86 -13.05 -3.03 7.62
CA GLY A 86 -14.34 -3.31 6.97
C GLY A 86 -14.49 -4.78 6.57
N ILE A 87 -13.46 -5.38 5.96
CA ILE A 87 -13.49 -6.80 5.56
C ILE A 87 -13.63 -7.74 6.78
N ILE A 88 -13.02 -7.40 7.92
CA ILE A 88 -13.11 -8.21 9.14
C ILE A 88 -14.48 -8.08 9.81
N LEU A 89 -15.10 -6.90 9.70
CA LEU A 89 -16.39 -6.60 10.33
C LEU A 89 -17.60 -7.00 9.47
N ASP A 90 -17.43 -7.09 8.16
CA ASP A 90 -18.47 -7.54 7.22
C ASP A 90 -18.56 -9.08 7.16
N ASP A 91 -19.71 -9.60 6.72
CA ASP A 91 -19.96 -11.04 6.58
C ASP A 91 -19.34 -11.59 5.29
N HIS A 92 -18.04 -11.90 5.36
CA HIS A 92 -17.29 -12.51 4.28
C HIS A 92 -16.86 -13.94 4.63
N ASP A 93 -16.61 -14.75 3.59
CA ASP A 93 -16.04 -16.09 3.75
C ASP A 93 -14.77 -16.09 4.61
N THR A 94 -14.59 -17.13 5.43
CA THR A 94 -13.49 -17.19 6.41
C THR A 94 -12.12 -17.16 5.74
N ALA A 95 -11.95 -17.84 4.60
CA ALA A 95 -10.67 -17.84 3.89
C ALA A 95 -10.38 -16.46 3.28
N PHE A 96 -11.41 -15.79 2.75
CA PHE A 96 -11.29 -14.42 2.25
C PHE A 96 -10.85 -13.46 3.36
N THR A 97 -11.51 -13.49 4.52
CA THR A 97 -11.18 -12.64 5.67
C THR A 97 -9.78 -12.93 6.20
N ALA A 98 -9.40 -14.20 6.31
CA ALA A 98 -8.06 -14.60 6.76
C ALA A 98 -6.95 -14.06 5.86
N ILE A 99 -7.09 -14.23 4.53
CA ILE A 99 -6.10 -13.71 3.56
C ILE A 99 -5.97 -12.20 3.72
N HIS A 100 -7.07 -11.45 3.71
CA HIS A 100 -7.01 -9.99 3.79
C HIS A 100 -6.46 -9.49 5.13
N THR A 101 -6.70 -10.21 6.22
CA THR A 101 -6.11 -9.92 7.52
C THR A 101 -4.59 -10.08 7.49
N VAL A 102 -4.07 -11.14 6.85
CA VAL A 102 -2.63 -11.34 6.69
C VAL A 102 -2.01 -10.26 5.79
N LEU A 103 -2.65 -9.93 4.65
CA LEU A 103 -2.17 -8.87 3.76
C LEU A 103 -2.15 -7.51 4.47
N MET A 104 -3.15 -7.22 5.30
CA MET A 104 -3.20 -6.05 6.16
C MET A 104 -2.03 -6.03 7.14
N ALA A 105 -1.82 -7.11 7.89
CA ALA A 105 -0.77 -7.21 8.90
C ALA A 105 0.63 -7.03 8.29
N ILE A 106 0.92 -7.67 7.15
CA ILE A 106 2.19 -7.52 6.45
C ILE A 106 2.38 -6.07 5.98
N SER A 107 1.36 -5.47 5.36
CA SER A 107 1.44 -4.11 4.82
C SER A 107 1.69 -3.08 5.91
N ILE A 108 0.98 -3.17 7.03
CA ILE A 108 1.19 -2.32 8.21
C ILE A 108 2.58 -2.57 8.81
N GLY A 109 2.97 -3.84 8.97
CA GLY A 109 4.30 -4.20 9.50
C GLY A 109 5.45 -3.61 8.68
N LEU A 110 5.37 -3.70 7.35
CA LEU A 110 6.35 -3.10 6.44
C LEU A 110 6.35 -1.56 6.51
N ALA A 111 5.17 -0.93 6.60
CA ALA A 111 5.06 0.51 6.78
C ALA A 111 5.70 0.98 8.09
N MET A 112 5.48 0.25 9.18
CA MET A 112 6.09 0.53 10.49
C MET A 112 7.61 0.26 10.50
N TRP A 113 8.08 -0.74 9.75
CA TRP A 113 9.50 -0.97 9.58
C TRP A 113 10.18 0.19 8.83
N VAL A 114 9.56 0.69 7.77
CA VAL A 114 10.01 1.91 7.07
C VAL A 114 10.03 3.12 8.02
N TRP A 115 8.99 3.28 8.84
CA TRP A 115 8.90 4.38 9.80
C TRP A 115 10.01 4.33 10.86
N THR A 116 10.29 3.15 11.40
CA THR A 116 11.31 2.99 12.46
C THR A 116 12.74 3.04 11.93
N ALA A 117 12.96 2.66 10.67
CA ALA A 117 14.25 2.71 9.99
C ALA A 117 14.64 4.12 9.49
N ARG A 118 13.77 5.13 9.65
CA ARG A 118 14.04 6.50 9.22
C ARG A 118 15.16 7.17 10.06
N PRO A 119 16.24 7.69 9.46
CA PRO A 119 17.10 8.65 10.12
C PRO A 119 16.31 9.88 10.53
N ARG A 120 16.60 10.30 11.77
CA ARG A 120 16.08 11.48 12.42
C ARG A 120 16.82 12.72 11.93
#